data_AF-A0A401IMF3-F1
#
_entry.id   AF-A0A401IMF3-F1
#
_cell.length_a   1.000
_cell.length_b   1.000
_cell.length_c   1.000
_cell.angle_alpha   90.00
_cell.angle_beta   90.00
_cell.angle_gamma   90.00
#
_symmetry.space_group_name_H-M   'P 1'
#
loop_
_entity.id
_entity.type
_entity.pdbx_description
1 polymer ?
#
loop_
_entity_poly.entity_id
_entity_poly.type
_entity_poly.pdbx_seq_one_letter_code
_entity_poly.pdbx_strand_id
1 'polypeptide(L)'
;MNKKSAPINQKKSSMAEQIRTIADQLKQETKIQIKATSRILGAAAQIAENHDQLIDEVVDMVNEDLDKDTSSPETILYTVNNLKQQYKTLREAKLYFDIKANSWESLANKLNHQPIIESTQNNVREPSISDLYARLIMIENDLKNMSIENNQIISLLKQILLNQDENQER
;
A
#
# COMPACT_ATOMS: atom_id res chain seq x y z
N MET A 1 -7.37 -84.06 -27.15
CA MET A 1 -8.68 -83.60 -26.67
C MET A 1 -8.71 -82.08 -26.69
N ASN A 2 -9.32 -81.48 -27.71
CA ASN A 2 -9.37 -80.03 -27.92
C ASN A 2 -10.52 -79.41 -27.13
N LYS A 3 -10.25 -78.47 -26.23
CA LYS A 3 -11.27 -77.57 -25.67
C LYS A 3 -11.31 -76.30 -26.52
N LYS A 4 -12.32 -76.21 -27.38
CA LYS A 4 -12.64 -75.03 -28.20
C LYS A 4 -13.18 -73.95 -27.26
N SER A 5 -12.44 -72.86 -27.09
CA SER A 5 -12.89 -71.65 -26.40
C SER A 5 -13.97 -70.96 -27.26
N ALA A 6 -15.17 -70.77 -26.71
CA ALA A 6 -16.23 -70.02 -27.37
C ALA A 6 -15.91 -68.50 -27.37
N PRO A 7 -16.29 -67.74 -28.41
CA PRO A 7 -16.04 -66.31 -28.44
C PRO A 7 -17.05 -65.59 -27.52
N ILE A 8 -16.53 -64.73 -26.64
CA ILE A 8 -17.32 -63.83 -25.80
C ILE A 8 -17.97 -62.80 -26.74
N ASN A 9 -19.27 -62.95 -26.94
CA ASN A 9 -20.08 -62.05 -27.75
C ASN A 9 -20.23 -60.71 -27.03
N GLN A 10 -19.49 -59.69 -27.48
CA GLN A 10 -19.62 -58.31 -27.00
C GLN A 10 -20.99 -57.76 -27.44
N LYS A 11 -22.01 -57.94 -26.60
CA LYS A 11 -23.30 -57.26 -26.74
C LYS A 11 -23.04 -55.76 -26.69
N LYS A 12 -23.23 -55.08 -27.83
CA LYS A 12 -23.27 -53.61 -27.90
C LYS A 12 -24.32 -53.11 -26.90
N SER A 13 -23.94 -52.22 -25.99
CA SER A 13 -24.88 -51.62 -25.04
C SER A 13 -26.01 -50.95 -25.81
N SER A 14 -27.25 -51.19 -25.37
CA SER A 14 -28.42 -50.61 -26.02
C SER A 14 -28.39 -49.09 -25.87
N MET A 15 -28.84 -48.35 -26.88
CA MET A 15 -28.90 -46.88 -26.85
C MET A 15 -29.65 -46.36 -25.61
N ALA A 16 -30.68 -47.09 -25.16
CA ALA A 16 -31.42 -46.77 -23.93
C ALA A 16 -30.56 -46.86 -22.66
N GLU A 17 -29.57 -47.76 -22.64
CA GLU A 17 -28.64 -47.93 -21.53
C GLU A 17 -27.60 -46.81 -21.51
N GLN A 18 -27.12 -46.39 -22.69
CA GLN A 18 -26.24 -45.22 -22.82
C GLN A 18 -26.95 -43.94 -22.37
N ILE A 19 -28.23 -43.76 -22.70
CA ILE A 19 -29.02 -42.61 -22.25
C ILE A 19 -29.16 -42.60 -20.71
N ARG A 20 -29.37 -43.76 -20.07
CA ARG A 20 -29.42 -43.85 -18.60
C ARG A 20 -28.08 -43.49 -17.97
N THR A 21 -26.98 -44.02 -18.51
CA THR A 21 -25.63 -43.70 -18.01
C THR A 21 -25.33 -42.21 -18.11
N ILE A 22 -25.69 -41.57 -19.22
CA ILE A 22 -25.52 -40.11 -19.41
C ILE A 22 -26.40 -39.34 -18.40
N ALA A 23 -27.64 -39.75 -18.19
CA ALA A 23 -28.53 -39.10 -17.22
C ALA A 23 -28.02 -39.22 -15.78
N ASP A 24 -27.50 -40.39 -15.39
CA ASP A 24 -26.91 -40.61 -14.06
C ASP A 24 -25.63 -39.78 -13.88
N GLN A 25 -24.80 -39.68 -14.92
CA GLN A 25 -23.60 -38.86 -14.91
C GLN A 25 -23.92 -37.36 -14.79
N LEU A 26 -24.86 -36.85 -15.58
CA LEU A 26 -25.32 -35.45 -15.48
C LEU A 26 -25.86 -35.12 -14.08
N LYS A 27 -26.61 -36.05 -13.48
CA LYS A 27 -27.13 -35.90 -12.11
C LYS A 27 -26.00 -35.87 -11.08
N GLN A 28 -24.96 -36.67 -11.25
CA GLN A 28 -23.79 -36.66 -10.37
C GLN A 28 -22.97 -35.39 -10.53
N GLU A 29 -22.72 -34.94 -11.76
CA GLU A 29 -22.02 -33.68 -12.04
C GLU A 29 -22.75 -32.48 -11.46
N THR A 30 -24.09 -32.43 -11.60
CA THR A 30 -24.91 -31.37 -11.01
C THR A 30 -24.77 -31.33 -9.49
N LYS A 31 -24.76 -32.48 -8.81
CA LYS A 31 -24.53 -32.54 -7.35
C LYS A 31 -23.15 -32.04 -6.96
N ILE A 32 -22.12 -32.40 -7.72
CA ILE A 32 -20.75 -31.93 -7.49
C ILE A 32 -20.67 -30.43 -7.68
N GLN A 33 -21.29 -29.90 -8.74
CA GLN A 33 -21.33 -28.46 -9.02
C GLN A 33 -22.04 -27.70 -7.91
N ILE A 34 -23.23 -28.13 -7.47
CA ILE A 34 -23.94 -27.51 -6.34
C ILE A 34 -23.07 -27.48 -5.07
N LYS A 35 -22.34 -28.57 -4.79
CA LYS A 35 -21.43 -28.66 -3.65
C LYS A 35 -20.21 -27.73 -3.80
N ALA A 36 -19.66 -27.60 -5.00
CA ALA A 36 -18.55 -26.69 -5.27
C ALA A 36 -19.01 -25.23 -5.14
N THR A 37 -20.14 -24.87 -5.74
CA THR A 37 -20.71 -23.52 -5.69
C THR A 37 -21.06 -23.10 -4.27
N SER A 38 -21.67 -23.98 -3.47
CA SER A 38 -21.96 -23.67 -2.06
C SER A 38 -20.70 -23.44 -1.21
N ARG A 39 -19.63 -24.22 -1.46
CA ARG A 39 -18.32 -23.98 -0.81
C ARG A 39 -17.68 -22.66 -1.23
N ILE A 40 -17.74 -22.33 -2.52
CA ILE A 40 -17.25 -21.04 -3.03
C ILE A 40 -18.03 -19.89 -2.39
N LEU A 41 -19.36 -20.01 -2.31
CA LEU A 41 -20.20 -18.98 -1.69
C LEU A 41 -19.88 -18.79 -0.20
N GLY A 42 -19.65 -19.89 0.54
CA GLY A 42 -19.24 -19.82 1.94
C GLY A 42 -17.87 -19.14 2.11
N ALA A 43 -16.90 -19.47 1.27
CA ALA A 43 -15.59 -18.82 1.28
C ALA A 43 -15.69 -17.34 0.92
N ALA A 44 -16.51 -16.97 -0.06
CA ALA A 44 -16.75 -15.59 -0.45
C ALA A 44 -17.40 -14.78 0.69
N ALA A 45 -18.37 -15.37 1.42
CA ALA A 45 -18.97 -14.73 2.58
C ALA A 45 -17.93 -14.45 3.69
N GLN A 46 -17.05 -15.41 3.95
CA GLN A 46 -15.97 -15.24 4.93
C GLN A 46 -14.95 -14.17 4.49
N ILE A 47 -14.63 -14.10 3.19
CA ILE A 47 -13.75 -13.05 2.65
C ILE A 47 -14.40 -11.67 2.80
N ALA A 48 -15.71 -11.56 2.57
CA ALA A 48 -16.44 -10.31 2.74
C ALA A 48 -16.42 -9.85 4.20
N GLU A 49 -16.68 -10.76 5.15
CA GLU A 49 -16.61 -10.46 6.58
C GLU A 49 -15.21 -10.00 7.01
N ASN A 50 -14.15 -10.68 6.54
CA ASN A 50 -12.77 -10.27 6.80
C ASN A 50 -12.47 -8.88 6.21
N HIS A 51 -13.02 -8.59 5.02
CA HIS A 51 -12.85 -7.30 4.37
C HIS A 51 -13.53 -6.17 5.15
N ASP A 52 -14.75 -6.39 5.65
CA ASP A 52 -15.47 -5.42 6.46
C ASP A 52 -14.68 -5.11 7.75
N GLN A 53 -14.14 -6.12 8.42
CA GLN A 53 -13.26 -5.93 9.59
C GLN A 53 -11.99 -5.14 9.27
N LEU A 54 -11.34 -5.45 8.15
CA LEU A 54 -10.13 -4.74 7.71
C LEU A 54 -10.42 -3.26 7.39
N ILE A 55 -11.59 -2.97 6.83
CA ILE A 55 -12.04 -1.61 6.59
C ILE A 55 -12.21 -0.87 7.91
N ASP A 56 -12.90 -1.47 8.88
CA ASP A 56 -13.10 -0.87 10.20
C ASP A 56 -11.77 -0.58 10.91
N GLU A 57 -10.82 -1.53 10.91
CA GLU A 57 -9.48 -1.33 11.51
C GLU A 57 -8.71 -0.20 10.84
N VAL A 58 -8.75 -0.13 9.50
CA VAL A 58 -8.08 0.96 8.76
C VAL A 58 -8.73 2.30 9.04
N VAL A 59 -10.06 2.35 9.18
CA VAL A 59 -10.79 3.58 9.55
C VAL A 59 -10.36 4.03 10.94
N ASP A 60 -10.30 3.13 11.92
CA ASP A 60 -9.87 3.46 13.28
C ASP A 60 -8.42 3.95 13.30
N MET A 61 -7.51 3.30 12.58
CA MET A 61 -6.10 3.71 12.51
C MET A 61 -5.93 5.09 11.83
N VAL A 62 -6.67 5.34 10.75
CA VAL A 62 -6.66 6.65 10.06
C VAL A 62 -7.23 7.73 10.97
N ASN A 63 -8.31 7.45 11.69
CA ASN A 63 -8.88 8.39 12.65
C ASN A 63 -7.91 8.67 13.80
N GLU A 64 -7.25 7.66 14.36
CA GLU A 64 -6.22 7.83 15.40
C GLU A 64 -5.05 8.68 14.91
N ASP A 65 -4.61 8.51 13.67
CA ASP A 65 -3.51 9.31 13.12
C ASP A 65 -3.94 10.76 12.84
N LEU A 66 -5.18 10.98 12.38
CA LEU A 66 -5.74 12.32 12.25
C LEU A 66 -5.93 13.00 13.62
N ASP A 67 -6.32 12.27 14.65
CA ASP A 67 -6.43 12.79 16.03
C ASP A 67 -5.06 13.13 16.61
N LYS A 68 -4.00 12.37 16.28
CA LYS A 68 -2.60 12.71 16.61
C LYS A 68 -2.13 13.97 15.86
N ASP A 69 -2.52 14.14 14.60
CA ASP A 69 -2.15 15.33 13.81
C ASP A 69 -2.92 16.59 14.23
N THR A 70 -4.15 16.46 14.72
CA THR A 70 -4.92 17.57 15.31
C THR A 70 -4.52 17.89 16.75
N SER A 71 -3.83 16.96 17.42
CA SER A 71 -3.05 17.23 18.62
C SER A 71 -1.79 18.00 18.24
N SER A 72 -1.95 19.29 17.90
CA SER A 72 -0.84 20.22 17.70
C SER A 72 0.26 19.96 18.74
N PRO A 73 1.56 19.94 18.38
CA PRO A 73 2.62 19.78 19.36
C PRO A 73 2.35 20.81 20.43
N GLU A 74 2.21 20.37 21.68
CA GLU A 74 1.99 21.24 22.84
C GLU A 74 2.88 22.47 22.63
N THR A 75 2.27 23.60 22.33
CA THR A 75 3.03 24.85 22.26
C THR A 75 3.48 25.03 23.68
N ILE A 76 4.73 24.66 23.97
CA ILE A 76 5.31 24.77 25.31
C ILE A 76 5.31 26.26 25.62
N LEU A 77 4.24 26.73 26.25
CA LEU A 77 4.11 28.09 26.68
C LEU A 77 4.99 28.22 27.92
N TYR A 78 6.19 28.76 27.71
CA TYR A 78 7.11 29.09 28.77
C TYR A 78 6.50 30.24 29.58
N THR A 79 5.97 29.90 30.75
CA THR A 79 5.55 30.89 31.75
C THR A 79 6.70 31.22 32.69
N VAL A 80 6.67 32.42 33.28
CA VAL A 80 7.69 32.87 34.24
C VAL A 80 7.84 31.90 35.42
N ASN A 81 6.73 31.29 35.86
CA ASN A 81 6.73 30.34 36.96
C ASN A 81 7.44 29.04 36.59
N ASN A 82 7.14 28.48 35.39
CA ASN A 82 7.81 27.27 34.89
C ASN A 82 9.33 27.50 34.76
N LEU A 83 9.73 28.65 34.23
CA LEU A 83 11.15 29.00 34.07
C LEU A 83 11.86 29.18 35.42
N LYS A 84 11.21 29.78 36.43
CA LYS A 84 11.79 29.93 37.78
C LYS A 84 11.84 28.61 38.55
N GLN A 85 10.92 27.70 38.29
CA GLN A 85 10.91 26.37 38.89
C GLN A 85 12.04 25.50 38.31
N GLN A 86 12.25 25.60 36.99
CA GLN A 86 13.24 24.81 36.28
C GLN A 86 14.66 25.39 36.42
N TYR A 87 14.79 26.71 36.46
CA TYR A 87 16.07 27.41 36.58
C TYR A 87 16.07 28.33 37.80
N LYS A 88 17.02 28.12 38.72
CA LYS A 88 17.05 28.83 40.00
C LYS A 88 17.39 30.31 39.84
N THR A 89 18.08 30.68 38.76
CA THR A 89 18.46 32.07 38.48
C THR A 89 18.24 32.45 37.01
N LEU A 90 17.97 33.73 36.75
CA LEU A 90 17.79 34.23 35.38
C LEU A 90 19.06 34.06 34.56
N ARG A 91 20.24 34.16 35.19
CA ARG A 91 21.53 33.98 34.53
C ARG A 91 21.71 32.55 34.00
N GLU A 92 21.28 31.57 34.77
CA GLU A 92 21.33 30.15 34.39
C GLU A 92 20.40 29.86 33.21
N ALA A 93 19.15 30.34 33.27
CA ALA A 93 18.21 30.19 32.16
C ALA A 93 18.71 30.87 30.87
N LYS A 94 19.27 32.09 30.99
CA LYS A 94 19.85 32.81 29.84
C LYS A 94 21.02 32.07 29.19
N LEU A 95 21.87 31.42 29.99
CA LEU A 95 22.99 30.62 29.48
C LEU A 95 22.49 29.34 28.81
N TYR A 96 21.46 28.71 29.38
CA TYR A 96 20.88 27.48 28.82
C TYR A 96 20.26 27.71 27.44
N PHE A 97 19.46 28.77 27.29
CA PHE A 97 18.80 29.09 26.02
C PHE A 97 19.64 29.97 25.08
N ASP A 98 20.79 30.46 25.53
CA ASP A 98 21.63 31.46 24.84
C ASP A 98 20.86 32.73 24.41
N ILE A 99 19.87 33.14 25.22
CA ILE A 99 19.02 34.32 24.94
C ILE A 99 19.41 35.48 25.85
N LYS A 100 19.67 36.64 25.24
CA LYS A 100 19.82 37.91 25.96
C LYS A 100 18.47 38.43 26.43
N ALA A 101 18.13 38.20 27.70
CA ALA A 101 16.96 38.78 28.36
C ALA A 101 17.36 39.63 29.58
N ASN A 102 16.59 40.68 29.85
CA ASN A 102 16.83 41.58 30.99
C ASN A 102 15.90 41.29 32.19
N SER A 103 14.86 40.49 31.98
CA SER A 103 13.93 40.02 33.01
C SER A 103 13.40 38.63 32.66
N TRP A 104 12.73 37.97 33.61
CA TRP A 104 12.10 36.67 33.37
C TRP A 104 10.93 36.77 32.39
N GLU A 105 10.17 37.86 32.45
CA GLU A 105 9.06 38.14 31.53
C GLU A 105 9.59 38.31 30.11
N SER A 106 10.72 39.03 29.95
CA SER A 106 11.38 39.18 28.65
C SER A 106 11.94 37.87 28.12
N LEU A 107 12.38 36.96 29.00
CA LEU A 107 12.87 35.64 28.60
C LEU A 107 11.72 34.73 28.15
N ALA A 108 10.67 34.62 28.97
CA ALA A 108 9.45 33.87 28.64
C ALA A 108 8.84 34.36 27.33
N ASN A 109 8.72 35.67 27.16
CA ASN A 109 8.16 36.26 25.95
C ASN A 109 9.01 35.93 24.72
N LYS A 110 10.35 35.99 24.84
CA LYS A 110 11.25 35.62 23.75
C LYS A 110 11.18 34.13 23.42
N LEU A 111 11.12 33.25 24.41
CA LEU A 111 10.98 31.80 24.19
C LEU A 111 9.65 31.44 23.50
N ASN A 112 8.57 32.15 23.82
CA ASN A 112 7.25 31.91 23.23
C ASN A 112 7.07 32.56 21.84
N HIS A 113 7.91 33.53 21.47
CA HIS A 113 7.83 34.25 20.19
C HIS A 113 9.03 34.00 19.27
N GLN A 114 10.00 33.20 19.70
CA GLN A 114 11.06 32.76 18.82
C GLN A 114 10.44 31.74 17.86
N PRO A 115 10.51 31.95 16.53
CA PRO A 115 10.19 30.88 15.60
C PRO A 115 11.08 29.70 15.99
N ILE A 116 10.49 28.53 16.13
CA ILE A 116 11.20 27.29 16.49
C ILE A 116 12.24 27.03 15.40
N ILE A 117 13.42 27.63 15.58
CA ILE A 117 14.63 27.24 14.88
C ILE A 117 15.30 26.32 15.88
N GLU A 118 14.97 25.04 15.74
CA GLU A 118 15.51 23.93 16.50
C GLU A 118 17.03 24.09 16.62
N SER A 119 17.49 24.38 17.83
CA SER A 119 18.90 24.39 18.16
C SER A 119 19.43 22.97 18.05
N THR A 120 20.04 22.69 16.91
CA THR A 120 21.01 21.64 16.59
C THR A 120 21.56 20.92 17.81
N GLN A 121 21.13 19.66 18.03
CA GLN A 121 22.00 18.61 18.53
C GLN A 121 21.41 17.23 18.24
N ASN A 122 22.13 16.49 17.39
CA ASN A 122 21.98 15.06 17.09
C ASN A 122 20.69 14.65 16.37
N ASN A 123 20.69 14.67 15.02
CA ASN A 123 19.98 13.65 14.27
C ASN A 123 20.37 13.66 12.79
N VAL A 124 20.26 12.49 12.16
CA VAL A 124 20.07 12.37 10.71
C VAL A 124 19.01 13.41 10.33
N ARG A 125 19.40 14.45 9.58
CA ARG A 125 18.46 15.49 9.16
C ARG A 125 17.33 14.80 8.40
N GLU A 126 16.13 14.83 8.95
CA GLU A 126 14.94 14.58 8.16
C GLU A 126 14.94 15.61 7.01
N PRO A 127 14.71 15.17 5.76
CA PRO A 127 14.68 16.08 4.63
C PRO A 127 13.58 17.12 4.87
N SER A 128 13.94 18.39 4.76
CA SER A 128 12.97 19.47 4.85
C SER A 128 11.86 19.27 3.81
N ILE A 129 10.65 19.76 4.08
CA ILE A 129 9.55 19.79 3.10
C ILE A 129 10.03 20.41 1.77
N SER A 130 10.91 21.41 1.84
CA SER A 130 11.53 22.02 0.65
C SER A 130 12.43 21.04 -0.11
N ASP A 131 13.17 20.19 0.59
CA ASP A 131 14.05 19.18 -0.02
C ASP A 131 13.23 18.05 -0.65
N LEU A 132 12.13 17.65 -0.01
CA LEU A 132 11.18 16.69 -0.55
C LEU A 132 10.49 17.23 -1.81
N TYR A 133 10.10 18.51 -1.82
CA TYR A 133 9.49 19.15 -2.98
C TYR A 133 10.47 19.24 -4.16
N ALA A 134 11.73 19.62 -3.90
CA ALA A 134 12.78 19.61 -4.91
C ALA A 134 13.02 18.20 -5.47
N ARG A 135 13.06 17.19 -4.60
CA ARG A 135 13.21 15.78 -5.00
C ARG A 135 12.02 15.30 -5.82
N LEU A 136 10.79 15.68 -5.47
CA LEU A 136 9.59 15.35 -6.22
C LEU A 136 9.62 15.92 -7.64
N ILE A 137 10.04 17.18 -7.79
CA ILE A 137 10.20 17.81 -9.11
C ILE A 137 11.24 17.07 -9.95
N MET A 138 12.37 16.67 -9.35
CA MET A 138 13.39 15.90 -10.07
C MET A 138 12.85 14.54 -10.52
N ILE A 139 12.14 13.82 -9.65
CA ILE A 139 11.51 12.54 -9.98
C ILE A 139 10.48 12.70 -11.10
N GLU A 140 9.64 13.74 -11.04
CA GLU A 140 8.65 13.98 -12.09
C GLU A 140 9.31 14.26 -13.45
N ASN A 141 10.42 15.01 -13.45
CA ASN A 141 11.16 15.29 -14.67
C ASN A 141 11.83 14.02 -15.22
N ASP A 142 12.40 13.18 -14.35
CA ASP A 142 13.00 11.90 -14.74
C ASP A 142 11.94 10.95 -15.32
N LEU A 143 10.74 10.90 -14.73
CA LEU A 143 9.62 10.12 -15.26
C LEU A 143 9.18 10.59 -16.65
N LYS A 144 9.14 11.91 -16.88
CA LYS A 144 8.85 12.48 -18.20
C LYS A 144 9.92 12.10 -19.22
N ASN A 145 11.19 12.18 -18.84
CA ASN A 145 12.31 11.79 -19.71
C ASN A 145 12.27 10.31 -20.07
N MET A 146 12.04 9.43 -19.08
CA MET A 146 11.88 7.99 -19.34
C MET A 146 10.68 7.70 -20.25
N SER A 147 9.57 8.43 -20.11
CA SER A 147 8.44 8.29 -21.03
C SER A 147 8.81 8.67 -22.46
N ILE A 148 9.62 9.71 -22.66
CA ILE A 148 10.10 10.13 -23.99
C ILE A 148 11.03 9.06 -24.57
N GLU A 149 12.00 8.57 -23.80
CA GLU A 149 12.93 7.53 -24.22
C GLU A 149 12.20 6.22 -24.58
N ASN A 150 11.23 5.79 -23.77
CA ASN A 150 10.41 4.63 -24.06
C ASN A 150 9.63 4.80 -25.37
N ASN A 151 9.08 5.98 -25.63
CA ASN A 151 8.38 6.26 -26.88
C ASN A 151 9.32 6.23 -28.09
N GLN A 152 10.56 6.69 -27.94
CA GLN A 152 11.58 6.57 -28.99
C GLN A 152 11.95 5.10 -29.25
N ILE A 153 12.17 4.31 -28.19
CA ILE A 153 12.44 2.87 -28.31
C ILE A 153 11.29 2.16 -29.01
N ILE A 154 10.04 2.43 -28.63
CA ILE A 154 8.85 1.87 -29.29
C ILE A 154 8.82 2.25 -30.78
N SER A 155 9.16 3.49 -31.13
CA SER A 155 9.24 3.93 -32.52
C SER A 155 10.32 3.17 -33.30
N LEU A 156 11.51 2.99 -32.72
CA LEU A 156 12.59 2.23 -33.35
C LEU A 156 12.23 0.75 -33.51
N LEU A 157 11.61 0.13 -32.50
CA LEU A 157 11.14 -1.25 -32.58
C LEU A 157 10.07 -1.43 -33.67
N LYS A 158 9.14 -0.48 -33.82
CA LYS A 158 8.17 -0.49 -34.91
C LYS A 158 8.85 -0.40 -36.28
N GLN A 159 9.85 0.45 -36.44
CA GLN A 159 10.61 0.54 -37.70
C GLN A 159 11.34 -0.77 -38.02
N ILE A 160 11.96 -1.41 -37.02
CA ILE A 160 12.65 -2.69 -37.22
C ILE A 160 11.65 -3.78 -37.61
N LEU A 161 10.49 -3.87 -36.95
CA LEU A 161 9.45 -4.84 -37.28
C LEU A 161 8.91 -4.62 -38.71
N LEU A 162 8.61 -3.37 -39.08
CA LEU A 162 8.17 -3.03 -40.45
C LEU A 162 9.23 -3.39 -41.50
N ASN A 163 10.50 -3.14 -41.21
CA ASN A 163 11.60 -3.50 -42.11
C ASN A 163 11.89 -5.01 -42.17
N GLN A 164 11.44 -5.81 -41.19
CA GLN A 164 11.55 -7.27 -41.21
C GLN A 164 10.47 -7.92 -42.07
N ASP A 165 9.25 -7.37 -42.07
CA ASP A 165 8.15 -7.85 -42.91
C ASP A 165 8.43 -7.59 -44.41
N GLU A 166 9.01 -6.44 -44.77
CA GLU A 166 9.37 -6.14 -46.17
C GLU A 166 10.51 -7.01 -46.74
N ASN A 167 11.35 -7.59 -45.88
CA ASN A 167 12.45 -8.46 -46.30
C ASN A 167 12.06 -9.95 -46.38
N GLN A 168 10.85 -10.34 -45.96
CA GLN A 168 10.34 -11.71 -46.14
C GLN A 168 9.46 -11.87 -47.39
N GLU A 169 9.04 -10.77 -48.03
CA GLU A 169 8.26 -10.78 -49.28
C GLU A 169 9.08 -10.60 -50.57
N ARG A 170 10.43 -10.59 -50.47
CA ARG A 170 11.35 -10.59 -51.63
C ARG A 170 12.11 -11.91 -51.74
#